data_AF-V5HZ66-F1
#
_entry.id   AF-V5HZ66-F1
#
_cell.length_a   1.000
_cell.length_b   1.000
_cell.length_c   1.000
_cell.angle_alpha   90.00
_cell.angle_beta   90.00
_cell.angle_gamma   90.00
#
_symmetry.space_group_name_H-M   'P 1'
#
loop_
_entity.id
_entity.type
_entity.pdbx_description
1 polymer ?
#
loop_
_entity_poly.entity_id
_entity_poly.type
_entity_poly.pdbx_seq_one_letter_code
_entity_poly.pdbx_strand_id
1 'polypeptide(L)'
;MPVKPTVKSFFFRLHCGVLPVKTWLEEKGVFVPWSTNCLLCKKPETIDHVFIECWDAIFHWDILQRTLKKELPITAQGIRFLPVDNNGGVPYDMFMALSLHSIWKTRMGVRHAD
;
A
#
# COMPACT_ATOMS: atom_id res chain seq x y z
N MET A 1 11.70 -12.02 -14.73
CA MET A 1 11.74 -11.39 -13.38
C MET A 1 10.84 -12.17 -12.44
N PRO A 2 11.36 -12.90 -11.43
CA PRO A 2 10.50 -13.67 -10.54
C PRO A 2 10.04 -12.77 -9.38
N VAL A 3 9.09 -11.89 -9.65
CA VAL A 3 8.33 -11.25 -8.57
C VAL A 3 7.66 -12.36 -7.76
N LYS A 4 7.92 -12.42 -6.45
CA LYS A 4 7.39 -13.47 -5.57
C LYS A 4 5.87 -13.58 -5.71
N PRO A 5 5.28 -14.79 -5.74
CA PRO A 5 3.84 -14.97 -5.88
C PRO A 5 3.01 -14.17 -4.87
N THR A 6 3.52 -13.99 -3.66
CA THR A 6 2.88 -13.18 -2.61
C THR A 6 2.67 -11.72 -3.01
N VAL A 7 3.62 -11.13 -3.74
CA VAL A 7 3.52 -9.75 -4.23
C VAL A 7 2.46 -9.66 -5.33
N LYS A 8 2.35 -10.67 -6.20
CA LYS A 8 1.33 -10.73 -7.25
C LYS A 8 -0.07 -10.84 -6.66
N SER A 9 -0.26 -11.76 -5.71
CA SER A 9 -1.54 -11.93 -5.02
C SER A 9 -1.93 -10.69 -4.22
N PHE A 10 -0.95 -10.04 -3.58
CA PHE A 10 -1.16 -8.75 -2.92
C PHE A 10 -1.65 -7.68 -3.90
N PHE A 11 -0.95 -7.48 -5.01
CA PHE A 11 -1.29 -6.45 -5.97
C PHE A 11 -2.65 -6.69 -6.61
N PHE A 12 -2.99 -7.94 -6.92
CA PHE A 12 -4.33 -8.29 -7.42
C PHE A 12 -5.42 -7.92 -6.41
N ARG A 13 -5.21 -8.22 -5.12
CA ARG A 13 -6.17 -7.84 -4.06
C ARG A 13 -6.28 -6.32 -3.90
N LEU A 14 -5.17 -5.60 -3.99
CA LEU A 14 -5.14 -4.14 -3.95
C LEU A 14 -5.91 -3.53 -5.13
N HIS A 15 -5.65 -4.03 -6.33
CA HIS A 15 -6.31 -3.61 -7.57
C HIS A 15 -7.82 -3.81 -7.51
N CYS A 16 -8.27 -4.97 -7.03
CA CYS A 16 -9.70 -5.28 -6.85
C CYS A 16 -10.32 -4.61 -5.62
N GLY A 17 -9.57 -3.88 -4.78
CA GLY A 17 -10.09 -3.25 -3.57
C GLY A 17 -10.51 -4.24 -2.47
N VAL A 18 -9.98 -5.47 -2.49
CA VAL A 18 -10.30 -6.56 -1.55
C VAL A 18 -9.15 -6.83 -0.57
N LEU A 19 -8.33 -5.82 -0.32
CA LEU A 19 -7.24 -5.94 0.64
C LEU A 19 -7.84 -5.95 2.06
N PRO A 20 -7.42 -6.86 2.95
CA PRO A 20 -8.03 -7.04 4.27
C PRO A 20 -7.60 -5.96 5.29
N VAL A 21 -7.78 -4.69 4.92
CA VAL A 21 -7.69 -3.55 5.82
C VAL A 21 -8.80 -3.63 6.87
N LYS A 22 -8.64 -2.98 8.02
CA LYS A 22 -9.59 -3.13 9.12
C LYS A 22 -11.03 -2.74 8.75
N THR A 23 -11.21 -1.64 8.02
CA THR A 23 -12.54 -1.19 7.55
C THR A 23 -13.21 -2.23 6.67
N TRP A 24 -12.47 -2.79 5.70
CA TRP A 24 -12.96 -3.87 4.83
C TRP A 24 -13.33 -5.13 5.61
N LEU A 25 -12.57 -5.48 6.66
CA LEU A 25 -12.87 -6.64 7.51
C LEU A 25 -14.15 -6.45 8.30
N GLU A 26 -14.36 -5.26 8.88
CA GLU A 26 -15.59 -4.89 9.57
C GLU A 26 -16.80 -4.96 8.62
N GLU A 27 -16.68 -4.40 7.40
CA GLU A 27 -17.72 -4.47 6.36
C GLU A 27 -18.07 -5.91 5.95
N LYS A 28 -17.13 -6.84 6.07
CA LYS A 28 -17.34 -8.28 5.79
C LYS A 28 -17.80 -9.08 7.01
N GLY A 29 -18.03 -8.43 8.15
CA GLY A 29 -18.44 -9.09 9.39
C GLY A 29 -17.34 -9.91 10.04
N VAL A 30 -16.07 -9.67 9.67
CA VAL A 30 -14.92 -10.31 10.31
C VAL A 30 -14.56 -9.50 11.56
N PHE A 31 -14.39 -10.19 12.69
CA PHE A 31 -14.01 -9.56 13.94
C PHE A 31 -12.68 -8.82 13.82
N VAL A 32 -12.69 -7.51 14.11
CA VAL A 32 -11.50 -6.66 14.19
C VAL A 32 -11.29 -6.26 15.66
N PRO A 33 -10.20 -6.67 16.29
CA PRO A 33 -9.96 -6.33 17.69
C PRO A 33 -9.65 -4.84 17.86
N TRP A 34 -10.05 -4.30 19.02
CA TRP A 34 -9.81 -2.92 19.49
C TRP A 34 -10.54 -1.82 18.72
N SER A 35 -10.12 -1.55 17.49
CA SER A 35 -10.64 -0.46 16.67
C SER A 35 -10.24 -0.63 15.21
N THR A 36 -11.11 -0.16 14.32
CA THR A 36 -10.87 -0.03 12.88
C THR A 36 -9.95 1.13 12.52
N ASN A 37 -9.57 1.95 13.50
CA ASN A 37 -8.67 3.07 13.29
C ASN A 37 -7.20 2.63 13.19
N CYS A 38 -6.45 3.37 12.39
CA CYS A 38 -4.99 3.32 12.31
C CYS A 38 -4.37 3.76 13.64
N LEU A 39 -3.38 3.02 14.11
CA LEU A 39 -2.71 3.27 15.40
C LEU A 39 -2.00 4.63 15.43
N LEU A 40 -1.44 5.07 14.30
CA LEU A 40 -0.67 6.32 14.20
C LEU A 40 -1.57 7.54 14.02
N CYS A 41 -2.53 7.46 13.09
CA CYS A 41 -3.32 8.61 12.67
C CYS A 41 -4.67 8.72 13.36
N LYS A 42 -5.12 7.69 14.08
CA LYS A 42 -6.46 7.60 14.73
C LYS A 42 -7.64 7.84 13.77
N LYS A 43 -7.44 7.56 12.48
CA LYS A 43 -8.44 7.62 11.40
C LYS A 43 -8.81 6.21 10.94
N PRO A 44 -9.99 5.99 10.33
CA PRO A 44 -10.39 4.68 9.82
C PRO A 44 -9.33 4.16 8.83
N GLU A 45 -8.90 2.91 9.05
CA GLU A 45 -7.86 2.28 8.23
C GLU A 45 -8.48 1.76 6.92
N THR A 46 -8.55 2.64 5.93
CA THR A 46 -8.92 2.32 4.54
C THR A 46 -7.68 2.06 3.69
N ILE A 47 -7.87 1.55 2.46
CA ILE A 47 -6.77 1.37 1.49
C ILE A 47 -6.07 2.71 1.24
N ASP A 48 -6.84 3.77 0.99
CA ASP A 48 -6.29 5.10 0.71
C ASP A 48 -5.54 5.65 1.93
N HIS A 49 -6.08 5.43 3.13
CA HIS A 49 -5.38 5.80 4.36
C HIS A 49 -4.03 5.08 4.49
N VAL A 50 -4.01 3.75 4.28
CA VAL A 50 -2.80 2.94 4.47
C VAL A 50 -1.69 3.30 3.49
N PHE A 51 -2.03 3.54 2.21
CA PHE A 51 -1.02 3.70 1.15
C PHE A 51 -0.78 5.14 0.72
N ILE A 52 -1.61 6.09 1.09
CA ILE A 52 -1.50 7.49 0.62
C ILE A 52 -1.43 8.45 1.81
N GLU A 53 -2.38 8.36 2.74
CA GLU A 53 -2.58 9.42 3.73
C GLU A 53 -1.85 9.20 5.07
N CYS A 54 -1.49 7.96 5.39
CA CYS A 54 -0.81 7.69 6.65
C CYS A 54 0.62 8.24 6.62
N TRP A 55 1.10 8.72 7.76
CA TRP A 55 2.48 9.17 7.97
C TRP A 55 3.52 8.22 7.37
N ASP A 56 3.47 6.92 7.69
CA ASP A 56 4.38 5.92 7.12
C ASP A 56 4.42 5.94 5.58
N ALA A 57 3.25 6.05 4.94
CA ALA A 57 3.16 6.08 3.49
C ALA A 57 3.70 7.40 2.92
N ILE A 58 3.32 8.53 3.52
CA ILE A 58 3.80 9.86 3.11
C ILE A 58 5.32 9.91 3.14
N PHE A 59 5.94 9.49 4.25
CA PHE A 59 7.40 9.48 4.38
C PHE A 59 8.05 8.51 3.40
N HIS A 60 7.51 7.31 3.24
CA HIS A 60 8.04 6.33 2.28
C HIS A 60 8.03 6.86 0.85
N TRP A 61 6.91 7.45 0.41
CA TRP A 61 6.78 7.99 -0.94
C TRP A 61 7.64 9.22 -1.18
N ASP A 62 7.77 10.12 -0.20
CA ASP A 62 8.64 11.29 -0.30
C ASP A 62 10.11 10.89 -0.46
N ILE A 63 10.60 9.96 0.37
CA ILE A 63 11.97 9.43 0.27
C ILE A 63 12.17 8.72 -1.07
N LEU A 64 11.22 7.90 -1.50
CA LEU A 64 11.33 7.16 -2.75
C LEU A 64 11.37 8.08 -3.98
N GLN A 65 10.47 9.06 -4.06
CA GLN A 65 10.41 10.00 -5.18
C GLN A 65 11.67 10.86 -5.27
N ARG A 66 12.20 11.32 -4.13
CA ARG A 66 13.49 12.06 -4.07
C ARG A 66 14.66 11.19 -4.51
N THR A 67 14.67 9.92 -4.10
CA THR A 67 15.73 8.95 -4.46
C THR A 67 15.72 8.65 -5.95
N LEU A 68 14.54 8.44 -6.53
CA LEU A 68 14.35 8.14 -7.95
C LEU A 68 14.37 9.39 -8.85
N LYS A 69 14.33 10.59 -8.25
CA LYS A 69 14.16 11.88 -8.93
C LYS A 69 13.00 11.88 -9.92
N LYS A 70 11.89 11.23 -9.55
CA LYS A 70 10.71 11.02 -10.39
C LYS A 70 9.45 11.20 -9.56
N GLU A 71 8.53 12.00 -10.07
CA GLU A 71 7.18 12.10 -9.53
C GLU A 71 6.38 10.85 -9.88
N LEU A 72 5.83 10.20 -8.87
CA LEU A 72 5.03 8.98 -8.99
C LEU A 72 3.54 9.33 -8.76
N PRO A 73 2.61 8.65 -9.45
CA PRO A 73 1.18 8.91 -9.28
C PRO A 73 0.66 8.31 -7.96
N ILE A 74 0.85 9.03 -6.85
CA ILE A 74 0.37 8.61 -5.52
C ILE A 74 -1.08 9.06 -5.34
N THR A 75 -1.98 8.47 -6.10
CA THR A 75 -3.44 8.66 -6.02
C THR A 75 -4.14 7.32 -5.87
N ALA A 76 -5.41 7.32 -5.46
CA ALA A 76 -6.20 6.09 -5.30
C ALA A 76 -6.23 5.24 -6.58
N GLN A 77 -6.28 5.88 -7.75
CA GLN A 77 -6.15 5.20 -9.05
C GLN A 77 -4.70 4.82 -9.35
N GLY A 78 -3.75 5.72 -9.08
CA GLY A 78 -2.34 5.48 -9.34
C GLY A 78 -1.77 4.25 -8.63
N ILE A 79 -2.13 4.03 -7.35
CA ILE A 79 -1.70 2.85 -6.60
C ILE A 79 -2.37 1.53 -7.08
N ARG A 80 -3.53 1.62 -7.75
CA ARG A 80 -4.29 0.45 -8.24
C ARG A 80 -3.89 0.03 -9.65
N PHE A 81 -3.52 0.99 -10.49
CA PHE A 81 -3.26 0.77 -11.92
C PHE A 81 -1.79 0.94 -12.31
N LEU A 82 -0.97 1.55 -11.45
CA LEU A 82 0.45 1.84 -11.71
C LEU A 82 0.69 2.48 -13.10
N PRO A 83 0.02 3.61 -13.44
CA PRO A 83 0.15 4.24 -14.75
C PRO A 83 1.48 5.01 -14.84
N VAL A 84 2.60 4.28 -14.89
CA VAL A 84 3.95 4.86 -14.95
C VAL A 84 4.67 4.34 -16.16
N ASP A 85 5.23 5.28 -16.94
CA ASP A 85 6.08 4.92 -18.07
C ASP A 85 7.45 4.45 -17.58
N ASN A 86 7.89 3.31 -18.09
CA ASN A 86 9.23 2.79 -17.87
C ASN A 86 10.23 3.49 -18.80
N ASN A 87 10.31 4.81 -18.67
CA ASN A 87 11.14 5.66 -19.51
C ASN A 87 12.63 5.33 -19.32
N GLY A 88 13.38 5.20 -20.42
CA GLY A 88 14.80 4.84 -20.36
C GLY A 88 15.10 3.43 -19.84
N GLY A 89 14.11 2.52 -19.82
CA GLY A 89 14.30 1.15 -19.36
C GLY A 89 14.30 0.96 -17.83
N VAL A 90 14.00 2.02 -17.08
CA VAL A 90 13.87 1.96 -15.62
C VAL A 90 12.47 1.46 -15.24
N PRO A 91 12.35 0.36 -14.46
CA PRO A 91 11.05 -0.24 -14.13
C PRO A 91 10.38 0.45 -12.93
N TYR A 92 9.80 1.64 -13.17
CA TYR A 92 9.14 2.43 -12.13
C TYR A 92 7.88 1.75 -11.57
N ASP A 93 7.16 1.04 -12.43
CA ASP A 93 6.04 0.18 -12.06
C ASP A 93 6.44 -0.85 -10.98
N MET A 94 7.60 -1.49 -11.13
CA MET A 94 8.13 -2.44 -10.15
C MET A 94 8.52 -1.76 -8.85
N PHE A 95 9.16 -0.59 -8.89
CA PHE A 95 9.48 0.16 -7.68
C PHE A 95 8.22 0.52 -6.90
N MET A 96 7.16 0.94 -7.58
CA MET A 96 5.87 1.21 -6.94
C MET A 96 5.25 -0.07 -6.36
N ALA A 97 5.19 -1.16 -7.12
CA ALA A 97 4.63 -2.43 -6.65
C ALA A 97 5.37 -2.98 -5.41
N LEU A 98 6.71 -2.93 -5.42
CA LEU A 98 7.54 -3.33 -4.28
C LEU A 98 7.34 -2.42 -3.08
N SER A 99 7.16 -1.12 -3.30
CA SER A 99 6.90 -0.13 -2.25
C SER A 99 5.55 -0.37 -1.58
N LEU A 100 4.48 -0.53 -2.37
CA LEU A 100 3.15 -0.88 -1.88
C LEU A 100 3.18 -2.16 -1.05
N HIS A 101 3.85 -3.20 -1.56
CA HIS A 101 3.97 -4.46 -0.82
C HIS A 101 4.81 -4.30 0.47
N SER A 102 5.83 -3.44 0.47
CA SER A 102 6.65 -3.16 1.66
C SER A 102 5.85 -2.43 2.73
N ILE A 103 5.11 -1.38 2.36
CA ILE A 103 4.17 -0.68 3.26
C ILE A 103 3.19 -1.68 3.85
N TRP A 104 2.57 -2.52 3.02
CA TRP A 104 1.61 -3.53 3.48
C TRP A 104 2.22 -4.53 4.47
N LYS A 105 3.41 -5.07 4.17
CA LYS A 105 4.11 -5.98 5.09
C LYS A 105 4.39 -5.32 6.44
N THR A 106 4.84 -4.06 6.45
CA THR A 106 5.10 -3.32 7.69
C THR A 106 3.82 -3.18 8.51
N ARG A 107 2.70 -2.83 7.85
CA ARG A 107 1.39 -2.75 8.53
C ARG A 107 0.96 -4.08 9.13
N MET A 108 1.08 -5.16 8.37
CA MET A 108 0.74 -6.50 8.86
C MET A 108 1.66 -6.94 9.99
N GLY A 109 2.95 -6.57 9.96
CA GLY A 109 3.89 -6.81 11.05
C GLY A 109 3.44 -6.16 12.36
N VAL A 110 3.03 -4.87 12.32
CA VAL A 110 2.51 -4.17 13.51
C VAL A 110 1.19 -4.78 14.00
N ARG A 111 0.34 -5.26 13.09
CA ARG A 111 -0.93 -5.90 13.45
C ARG A 111 -0.77 -7.26 14.14
N HIS A 112 0.35 -7.94 13.90
CA HIS A 112 0.69 -9.24 14.48
C HIS A 112 1.79 -9.15 15.55
N ALA A 113 2.20 -7.94 15.92
CA ALA A 113 3.06 -7.73 17.07
C ALA A 113 2.19 -7.81 18.32
N ASP A 114 2.24 -8.97 18.99
CA ASP A 114 1.73 -9.17 20.35
C ASP A 114 2.48 -8.29 21.36
#